data_AF-A0A183UF09-F1
#
_entry.id   AF-A0A183UF09-F1
#
_cell.length_a   1.000
_cell.length_b   1.000
_cell.length_c   1.000
_cell.angle_alpha   90.00
_cell.angle_beta   90.00
_cell.angle_gamma   90.00
#
_symmetry.space_group_name_H-M   'P 1'
#
loop_
_entity.id
_entity.type
_entity.pdbx_description
1 polymer ?
#
loop_
_entity_poly.entity_id
_entity_poly.type
_entity_poly.pdbx_seq_one_letter_code
_entity_poly.pdbx_strand_id
1 'polypeptide(L)'
;MINYALKGSFGLIDASPTIIDEFIDCIRFYRPHGFWQLIRYISTKLSDKVVENWNTMSLRDLLNYLRLSIHHQFRELSAKTILIIANSHYNKFVRDYNSNSTGERLEMYRALKESTIATEGNVIEKIKSVFNTGRRTRRILRYNTFECPV
;
A
#
# COMPACT_ATOMS: atom_id res chain seq x y z
N MET A 1 -17.45 14.63 10.30
CA MET A 1 -17.19 16.08 10.54
C MET A 1 -17.57 16.53 11.96
N ILE A 2 -18.72 16.13 12.52
CA ILE A 2 -19.14 16.52 13.89
C ILE A 2 -18.15 16.11 15.00
N ASN A 3 -17.51 14.94 14.90
CA ASN A 3 -16.51 14.49 15.88
C ASN A 3 -15.23 15.36 15.91
N TYR A 4 -14.90 16.08 14.83
CA TYR A 4 -13.78 17.00 14.78
C TYR A 4 -14.03 18.23 15.67
N ALA A 5 -15.22 18.82 15.54
CA ALA A 5 -15.63 19.98 16.32
C ALA A 5 -15.77 19.68 17.81
N LEU A 6 -16.05 18.42 18.18
CA LEU A 6 -16.38 18.05 19.57
C LEU A 6 -15.22 17.47 20.38
N LYS A 7 -14.27 16.75 19.76
CA LYS A 7 -13.30 15.93 20.54
C LYS A 7 -11.84 16.36 20.42
N GLY A 8 -11.48 17.22 19.48
CA GLY A 8 -10.09 17.71 19.31
C GLY A 8 -9.02 16.64 19.02
N SER A 9 -9.38 15.35 19.01
CA SER A 9 -8.48 14.23 18.78
C SER A 9 -8.90 13.44 17.54
N PHE A 10 -7.98 13.30 16.60
CA PHE A 10 -8.18 12.52 15.38
C PHE A 10 -7.91 11.04 15.64
N GLY A 11 -8.95 10.22 15.61
CA GLY A 11 -8.82 8.80 15.22
C GLY A 11 -8.70 8.63 13.70
N LEU A 12 -8.07 9.60 13.00
CA LEU A 12 -7.99 9.61 11.53
C LEU A 12 -7.17 8.44 11.02
N ILE A 13 -6.01 8.21 11.65
CA ILE A 13 -5.11 7.13 11.26
C ILE A 13 -5.79 5.77 11.46
N ASP A 14 -6.73 5.69 12.40
CA ASP A 14 -7.53 4.50 12.69
C ASP A 14 -8.75 4.32 11.80
N ALA A 15 -9.12 5.34 11.03
CA ALA A 15 -10.25 5.28 10.11
C ALA A 15 -9.98 4.32 8.93
N SER A 16 -11.04 4.00 8.18
CA SER A 16 -10.91 3.21 6.96
C SER A 16 -10.10 3.98 5.89
N PRO A 17 -9.38 3.29 5.00
CA PRO A 17 -8.62 3.94 3.93
C PRO A 17 -9.48 4.90 3.09
N THR A 18 -10.75 4.56 2.85
CA THR A 18 -11.68 5.42 2.10
C THR A 18 -11.94 6.78 2.76
N ILE A 19 -12.14 6.80 4.09
CA ILE A 19 -12.36 8.04 4.83
C ILE A 19 -11.09 8.89 4.82
N ILE A 20 -9.93 8.24 4.89
CA ILE A 20 -8.63 8.92 4.86
C ILE A 20 -8.37 9.53 3.47
N ASP A 21 -8.72 8.82 2.39
CA ASP A 21 -8.65 9.30 0.99
C ASP A 21 -9.46 10.60 0.82
N GLU A 22 -10.74 10.58 1.20
CA GLU A 22 -11.64 11.75 1.15
C GLU A 22 -11.11 12.92 1.99
N PHE A 23 -10.56 12.63 3.18
CA PHE A 23 -10.00 13.65 4.05
C PHE A 23 -8.74 14.29 3.44
N ILE A 24 -7.86 13.52 2.83
CA ILE A 24 -6.67 14.04 2.16
C ILE A 24 -7.09 14.87 0.94
N ASP A 25 -8.10 14.46 0.18
CA ASP A 25 -8.65 15.27 -0.92
C ASP A 25 -9.12 16.64 -0.43
N CYS A 26 -9.84 16.67 0.70
CA CYS A 26 -10.28 17.90 1.34
C CYS A 26 -9.07 18.79 1.76
N ILE A 27 -8.03 18.20 2.36
CA ILE A 27 -6.80 18.93 2.71
C ILE A 27 -6.09 19.47 1.46
N ARG A 28 -6.02 18.68 0.39
CA ARG A 28 -5.39 19.07 -0.88
C ARG A 28 -6.14 20.19 -1.59
N PHE A 29 -7.47 20.19 -1.49
CA PHE A 29 -8.32 21.25 -2.01
C PHE A 29 -8.15 22.55 -1.22
N TYR A 30 -8.25 22.51 0.11
CA TYR A 30 -8.21 23.71 0.95
C TYR A 30 -6.80 24.27 1.18
N ARG A 31 -5.76 23.43 1.13
CA ARG A 31 -4.35 23.77 1.41
C ARG A 31 -4.17 24.62 2.67
N PRO A 32 -4.53 24.09 3.86
CA PRO A 32 -4.39 24.82 5.12
C PRO A 32 -2.93 25.19 5.43
N HIS A 33 -2.73 26.11 6.38
CA HIS A 33 -1.39 26.39 6.90
C HIS A 33 -0.73 25.11 7.44
N GLY A 34 0.53 24.88 7.08
CA GLY A 34 1.22 23.64 7.43
C GLY A 34 0.83 22.42 6.57
N PHE A 35 0.17 22.63 5.41
CA PHE A 35 -0.30 21.58 4.50
C PHE A 35 0.75 20.48 4.25
N TRP A 36 1.98 20.84 3.89
CA TRP A 36 3.02 19.86 3.57
C TRP A 36 3.47 19.05 4.80
N GLN A 37 3.55 19.69 5.96
CA GLN A 37 3.85 19.02 7.22
C GLN A 37 2.74 18.01 7.58
N LEU A 38 1.48 18.40 7.39
CA LEU A 38 0.33 17.54 7.64
C LEU A 38 0.30 16.34 6.69
N ILE A 39 0.48 16.57 5.39
CA ILE A 39 0.53 15.49 4.38
C ILE A 39 1.68 14.52 4.67
N ARG A 40 2.86 15.04 5.02
CA ARG A 40 4.02 14.21 5.40
C ARG A 40 3.72 13.39 6.65
N TYR A 41 3.14 14.01 7.68
CA TYR A 41 2.76 13.33 8.92
C TYR A 41 1.77 12.19 8.64
N ILE A 42 0.72 12.44 7.86
CA ILE A 42 -0.27 11.42 7.48
C ILE A 42 0.42 10.29 6.71
N SER A 43 1.22 10.60 5.69
CA SER A 43 1.93 9.60 4.89
C SER A 43 2.84 8.70 5.75
N THR A 44 3.59 9.28 6.69
CA THR A 44 4.45 8.53 7.61
C THR A 44 3.62 7.66 8.54
N LYS A 45 2.58 8.21 9.18
CA LYS A 45 1.75 7.44 10.12
C LYS A 45 0.98 6.30 9.47
N LEU A 46 0.49 6.48 8.24
CA LEU A 46 -0.12 5.37 7.49
C LEU A 46 0.92 4.30 7.14
N SER A 47 2.13 4.71 6.77
CA SER A 47 3.22 3.78 6.47
C SER A 47 3.61 2.95 7.69
N ASP A 48 3.72 3.58 8.85
CA ASP A 48 4.01 2.90 10.12
C ASP A 48 2.88 1.91 10.46
N LYS A 49 1.62 2.36 10.40
CA LYS A 49 0.45 1.50 10.66
C LYS A 49 0.42 0.25 9.78
N VAL A 50 0.69 0.39 8.48
CA VAL A 50 0.72 -0.74 7.54
C VAL A 50 1.87 -1.69 7.87
N VAL A 51 3.04 -1.18 8.24
CA VAL A 51 4.20 -1.99 8.63
C VAL A 51 4.00 -2.67 9.97
N GLU A 52 3.36 -2.04 10.96
CA GLU A 52 3.12 -2.63 12.27
C GLU A 52 2.07 -3.74 12.23
N ASN A 53 1.05 -3.58 11.38
CA ASN A 53 -0.10 -4.49 11.30
C ASN A 53 -0.08 -5.42 10.07
N TRP A 54 1.06 -5.55 9.39
CA TRP A 54 1.18 -6.27 8.12
C TRP A 54 0.71 -7.73 8.19
N ASN A 55 0.84 -8.37 9.35
CA ASN A 55 0.51 -9.77 9.59
C ASN A 55 -0.99 -10.01 9.86
N THR A 56 -1.71 -8.99 10.32
CA THR A 56 -3.14 -9.07 10.63
C THR A 56 -4.02 -8.41 9.56
N MET A 57 -3.43 -7.54 8.72
CA MET A 57 -4.16 -6.86 7.66
C MET A 57 -4.63 -7.81 6.56
N SER A 58 -5.87 -7.58 6.10
CA SER A 58 -6.40 -8.31 4.96
C SER A 58 -5.79 -7.80 3.64
N LEU A 59 -5.73 -8.67 2.63
CA LEU A 59 -5.30 -8.27 1.29
C LEU A 59 -6.17 -7.12 0.74
N ARG A 60 -7.47 -7.08 1.04
CA ARG A 60 -8.36 -6.01 0.58
C ARG A 60 -7.94 -4.66 1.18
N ASP A 61 -7.63 -4.63 2.47
CA ASP A 61 -7.19 -3.41 3.15
C ASP A 61 -5.84 -2.93 2.60
N LEU A 62 -4.90 -3.85 2.40
CA LEU A 62 -3.61 -3.53 1.78
C LEU A 62 -3.77 -2.94 0.38
N LEU A 63 -4.67 -3.49 -0.44
CA LEU A 63 -4.92 -2.95 -1.77
C LEU A 63 -5.62 -1.57 -1.73
N ASN A 64 -6.46 -1.32 -0.73
CA ASN A 64 -7.04 0.00 -0.49
C ASN A 64 -5.99 1.03 -0.06
N TYR A 65 -5.07 0.67 0.85
CA TYR A 65 -3.93 1.53 1.20
C TYR A 65 -3.01 1.78 0.00
N LEU A 66 -2.80 0.75 -0.83
CA LEU A 66 -2.03 0.89 -2.07
C LEU A 66 -2.71 1.87 -3.02
N ARG A 67 -4.03 1.75 -3.23
CA ARG A 67 -4.81 2.68 -4.07
C ARG A 67 -4.71 4.11 -3.56
N LEU A 68 -4.92 4.34 -2.28
CA LEU A 68 -4.76 5.64 -1.62
C LEU A 68 -3.36 6.20 -1.83
N SER A 69 -2.34 5.37 -1.64
CA SER A 69 -0.95 5.78 -1.78
C SER A 69 -0.58 6.20 -3.20
N ILE A 70 -1.18 5.56 -4.21
CA ILE A 70 -1.00 5.92 -5.62
C ILE A 70 -1.73 7.22 -5.91
N HIS A 71 -3.00 7.31 -5.51
CA HIS A 71 -3.85 8.48 -5.72
C HIS A 71 -3.20 9.77 -5.20
N HIS A 72 -2.62 9.71 -4.00
CA HIS A 72 -1.95 10.87 -3.38
C HIS A 72 -0.43 10.89 -3.53
N GLN A 73 0.15 9.97 -4.30
CA GLN A 73 1.60 9.88 -4.56
C GLN A 73 2.46 9.70 -3.29
N PHE A 74 1.96 8.98 -2.29
CA PHE A 74 2.71 8.59 -1.08
C PHE A 74 3.66 7.44 -1.39
N ARG A 75 4.83 7.77 -1.94
CA ARG A 75 5.83 6.81 -2.44
C ARG A 75 6.29 5.80 -1.40
N GLU A 76 6.46 6.25 -0.15
CA GLU A 76 6.92 5.35 0.92
C GLU A 76 5.86 4.33 1.29
N LEU A 77 4.61 4.79 1.44
CA LEU A 77 3.45 3.95 1.71
C LEU A 77 3.23 2.95 0.58
N SER A 78 3.30 3.39 -0.68
CA SER A 78 3.12 2.51 -1.84
C SER A 78 4.19 1.43 -1.89
N ALA A 79 5.47 1.79 -1.71
CA ALA A 79 6.58 0.85 -1.71
C ALA A 79 6.47 -0.21 -0.60
N LYS A 80 6.19 0.22 0.64
CA LYS A 80 6.00 -0.67 1.79
C LYS A 80 4.81 -1.62 1.57
N THR A 81 3.69 -1.10 1.08
CA THR A 81 2.48 -1.89 0.82
C THR A 81 2.71 -2.92 -0.29
N ILE A 82 3.37 -2.54 -1.39
CA ILE A 82 3.78 -3.45 -2.48
C ILE A 82 4.67 -4.58 -1.94
N LEU A 83 5.64 -4.23 -1.09
CA LEU A 83 6.56 -5.21 -0.50
C LEU A 83 5.80 -6.25 0.35
N ILE A 84 4.83 -5.80 1.14
CA ILE A 84 4.00 -6.69 1.95
C ILE A 84 3.16 -7.60 1.04
N ILE A 85 2.41 -7.02 0.09
CA ILE A 85 1.57 -7.81 -0.83
C ILE A 85 2.40 -8.85 -1.57
N ALA A 86 3.57 -8.47 -2.09
CA ALA A 86 4.45 -9.39 -2.78
C ALA A 86 4.94 -10.53 -1.87
N ASN A 87 5.28 -10.26 -0.61
CA ASN A 87 5.87 -11.28 0.26
C ASN A 87 4.85 -12.20 0.96
N SER A 88 3.69 -11.69 1.35
CA SER A 88 2.72 -12.44 2.16
C SER A 88 1.44 -12.80 1.42
N HIS A 89 1.02 -12.01 0.41
CA HIS A 89 -0.29 -12.18 -0.22
C HIS A 89 -0.26 -12.42 -1.73
N TYR A 90 0.91 -12.52 -2.36
CA TYR A 90 1.05 -12.57 -3.82
C TYR A 90 0.20 -13.65 -4.49
N ASN A 91 0.21 -14.87 -3.96
CA ASN A 91 -0.56 -15.98 -4.53
C ASN A 91 -2.07 -15.70 -4.49
N LYS A 92 -2.55 -15.12 -3.37
CA LYS A 92 -3.96 -14.73 -3.22
C LYS A 92 -4.31 -13.56 -4.14
N PHE A 93 -3.41 -12.59 -4.28
CA PHE A 93 -3.57 -11.46 -5.19
C PHE A 93 -3.76 -11.91 -6.63
N VAL A 94 -2.86 -12.73 -7.18
CA VAL A 94 -2.95 -13.20 -8.58
C VAL A 94 -4.21 -14.04 -8.82
N ARG A 95 -4.62 -14.84 -7.83
CA ARG A 95 -5.81 -15.70 -7.92
C ARG A 95 -7.11 -14.90 -7.88
N ASP A 96 -7.21 -13.95 -6.95
CA ASP A 96 -8.47 -13.29 -6.62
C ASP A 96 -8.66 -11.95 -7.37
N TYR A 97 -7.57 -11.33 -7.87
CA TYR A 97 -7.57 -10.04 -8.58
C TYR A 97 -6.89 -10.18 -9.94
N ASN A 98 -7.69 -10.44 -10.97
CA ASN A 98 -7.23 -10.62 -12.35
C ASN A 98 -8.28 -10.17 -13.38
N SER A 99 -7.95 -10.30 -14.67
CA SER A 99 -8.84 -9.92 -15.79
C SER A 99 -10.17 -10.68 -15.82
N ASN A 100 -10.25 -11.84 -15.18
CA ASN A 100 -11.42 -12.71 -15.18
C ASN A 100 -12.26 -12.52 -13.90
N SER A 101 -11.82 -11.63 -13.00
CA SER A 101 -12.57 -11.26 -11.80
C SER A 101 -13.78 -10.40 -12.16
N THR A 102 -14.78 -10.33 -11.27
CA THR A 102 -15.98 -9.51 -11.45
C THR A 102 -16.18 -8.56 -10.27
N GLY A 103 -16.92 -7.47 -10.50
CA GLY A 103 -17.24 -6.45 -9.48
C GLY A 103 -16.01 -5.69 -8.97
N GLU A 104 -15.99 -5.40 -7.67
CA GLU A 104 -14.96 -4.57 -6.99
C GLU A 104 -13.52 -5.08 -7.22
N ARG A 105 -13.33 -6.40 -7.35
CA ARG A 105 -12.00 -6.98 -7.58
C ARG A 105 -11.45 -6.65 -8.97
N LEU A 106 -12.33 -6.60 -9.98
CA LEU A 106 -11.95 -6.22 -11.34
C LEU A 106 -11.62 -4.73 -11.42
N GLU A 107 -12.43 -3.89 -10.76
CA GLU A 107 -12.18 -2.45 -10.69
C GLU A 107 -10.84 -2.15 -10.04
N MET A 108 -10.54 -2.82 -8.93
CA MET A 108 -9.26 -2.70 -8.25
C MET A 108 -8.10 -3.18 -9.13
N TYR A 109 -8.26 -4.31 -9.83
CA TYR A 109 -7.26 -4.81 -10.78
C TYR A 109 -7.00 -3.80 -11.92
N ARG A 110 -8.06 -3.23 -12.52
CA ARG A 110 -7.94 -2.22 -13.59
C ARG A 110 -7.25 -0.96 -13.09
N ALA A 111 -7.66 -0.44 -11.93
CA ALA A 111 -7.04 0.72 -11.32
C ALA A 111 -5.53 0.52 -11.09
N LEU A 112 -5.12 -0.66 -10.61
CA LEU A 112 -3.70 -0.98 -10.41
C LEU A 112 -2.96 -1.22 -11.75
N LYS A 113 -3.64 -1.71 -12.77
CA LYS A 113 -3.06 -1.91 -14.11
C LYS A 113 -2.82 -0.58 -14.83
N GLU A 114 -3.74 0.36 -14.67
CA GLU A 114 -3.71 1.70 -15.28
C GLU A 114 -2.82 2.66 -14.50
N SER A 115 -2.63 2.42 -13.20
CA SER A 115 -1.73 3.25 -12.39
C SER A 115 -0.29 3.19 -12.88
N THR A 116 0.32 4.37 -13.01
CA THR A 116 1.72 4.53 -13.38
C THR A 116 2.55 4.81 -12.14
N ILE A 117 3.51 3.93 -11.84
CA ILE A 117 4.56 4.24 -10.88
C ILE A 117 5.72 4.85 -11.67
N ALA A 118 6.25 5.98 -11.19
CA ALA A 118 7.45 6.55 -11.77
C ALA A 118 8.55 5.48 -11.87
N THR A 119 9.20 5.38 -13.04
CA THR A 119 10.33 4.50 -13.38
C THR A 119 10.08 3.00 -13.57
N GLU A 120 8.91 2.44 -13.27
CA GLU A 120 8.76 0.95 -13.18
C GLU A 120 7.51 0.37 -13.85
N GLY A 121 6.80 1.17 -14.65
CA GLY A 121 5.59 0.74 -15.35
C GLY A 121 4.36 0.71 -14.43
N ASN A 122 3.54 -0.34 -14.54
CA ASN A 122 2.34 -0.48 -13.71
C ASN A 122 2.63 -1.17 -12.36
N VAL A 123 1.75 -0.93 -11.40
CA VAL A 123 1.88 -1.47 -10.03
C VAL A 123 1.91 -3.00 -10.01
N ILE A 124 1.17 -3.63 -10.92
CA ILE A 124 1.06 -5.09 -11.00
C ILE A 124 2.40 -5.74 -11.37
N GLU A 125 3.06 -5.23 -12.40
CA GLU A 125 4.39 -5.70 -12.80
C GLU A 125 5.42 -5.41 -11.71
N LYS A 126 5.29 -4.30 -10.97
CA LYS A 126 6.14 -4.03 -9.82
C LYS A 126 5.96 -5.06 -8.70
N ILE A 127 4.73 -5.39 -8.31
CA ILE A 127 4.43 -6.44 -7.32
C ILE A 127 5.07 -7.78 -7.73
N LYS A 128 4.91 -8.15 -9.02
CA LYS A 128 5.48 -9.38 -9.59
C LYS A 128 7.01 -9.36 -9.60
N SER A 129 7.63 -8.24 -9.96
CA SER A 129 9.08 -8.06 -9.94
C SER A 129 9.65 -8.21 -8.53
N VAL A 130 9.01 -7.58 -7.54
CA VAL A 130 9.40 -7.69 -6.12
C VAL A 130 9.26 -9.12 -5.61
N PHE A 131 8.16 -9.82 -5.93
CA PHE A 131 7.98 -11.22 -5.56
C PHE A 131 9.07 -12.13 -6.15
N ASN A 132 9.36 -11.98 -7.44
CA ASN A 132 10.39 -12.76 -8.12
C ASN A 132 11.78 -12.50 -7.55
N THR A 133 12.11 -11.23 -7.29
CA THR A 133 13.37 -10.84 -6.66
C THR A 133 13.49 -11.45 -5.26
N GLY A 134 12.46 -11.31 -4.42
CA GLY A 134 12.44 -11.93 -3.09
C GLY A 134 12.61 -13.45 -3.13
N ARG A 135 11.98 -14.13 -4.10
CA ARG A 135 12.15 -15.58 -4.29
C ARG A 135 13.57 -15.95 -4.70
N ARG A 136 14.21 -15.18 -5.60
CA ARG A 136 15.61 -15.38 -6.01
C ARG A 136 16.56 -15.17 -4.84
N THR A 137 16.40 -14.10 -4.08
CA THR A 137 17.22 -13.82 -2.90
C THR A 137 17.12 -14.92 -1.84
N ARG A 138 15.90 -15.40 -1.55
CA ARG A 138 15.71 -16.54 -0.62
C ARG A 138 16.39 -17.82 -1.11
N ARG A 139 16.44 -18.06 -2.42
CA ARG A 139 17.16 -19.22 -2.98
C ARG A 139 18.67 -19.09 -2.80
N ILE A 140 19.24 -17.91 -3.07
CA ILE A 140 20.68 -17.64 -2.90
C ILE A 140 21.07 -17.76 -1.42
N LEU A 141 20.32 -17.13 -0.52
CA LEU A 141 20.61 -17.19 0.92
C LEU A 141 20.50 -18.61 1.50
N ARG A 142 19.58 -19.44 0.98
CA ARG A 142 19.49 -20.86 1.34
C ARG A 142 20.66 -21.69 0.80
N TYR A 143 21.27 -21.29 -0.31
CA TYR A 143 22.44 -21.99 -0.87
C TYR A 143 23.68 -21.75 0.01
N ASN A 144 23.86 -20.51 0.49
CA ASN A 144 25.00 -20.14 1.33
C ASN A 144 25.00 -20.77 2.73
N THR A 145 23.89 -21.35 3.20
CA THR A 145 23.84 -22.06 4.49
C THR A 145 24.31 -23.51 4.43
N PHE A 146 24.57 -24.07 3.23
CA PHE A 146 24.99 -25.48 3.07
C PHE A 146 26.45 -25.67 2.62
N GLU A 147 27.23 -24.60 2.47
CA GLU A 147 28.65 -24.69 2.11
C GLU A 147 29.50 -23.88 3.10
N CYS A 148 29.87 -24.52 4.21
CA CYS A 148 31.07 -24.22 4.99
C CYS A 148 31.79 -25.55 5.23
N PRO A 149 32.68 -25.99 4.34
CA PRO A 149 33.64 -27.03 4.69
C PRO A 149 34.63 -26.43 5.68
N VAL A 150 34.66 -27.01 6.89
CA VAL A 150 35.76 -26.83 7.85
C VAL A 150 36.97 -27.62 7.36
#